data_AF-A0A0D3EGK3-F1
#
_entry.id   AF-A0A0D3EGK3-F1
#
_cell.length_a   1.000
_cell.length_b   1.000
_cell.length_c   1.000
_cell.angle_alpha   90.00
_cell.angle_beta   90.00
_cell.angle_gamma   90.00
#
_symmetry.space_group_name_H-M   'P 1'
#
loop_
_entity.id
_entity.type
_entity.pdbx_description
1 polymer ?
#
loop_
_entity_poly.entity_id
_entity_poly.type
_entity_poly.pdbx_seq_one_letter_code
_entity_poly.pdbx_strand_id
1 'polypeptide(L)'
;MHLDRSETKSPEELTSIGIGLEEEAQDDDRGYGVSGVSRVNRVGRWGQPITFLDIHECDTLIICVFCFPTSSVIPLHDHPEMTVFSKILCGSLHVKAYDWVEPPCIITHDKSQARLAKLVTDKVITPQSELPVLYPKTGGNLHCFTALTPCVVLDILTPPYNESSGRSCIYYMDYPFSTFGMQTFSIFRTEEH
;
A
#
# COMPACT_ATOMS: atom_id res chain seq x y z
N MET A 1 37.32 31.97 -27.00
CA MET A 1 37.43 31.54 -25.59
C MET A 1 36.48 30.35 -25.46
N HIS A 2 36.91 29.12 -25.76
CA HIS A 2 37.43 28.11 -24.80
C HIS A 2 36.52 28.00 -23.56
N LEU A 3 35.54 27.10 -23.61
CA LEU A 3 35.52 25.75 -23.00
C LEU A 3 35.48 25.81 -21.46
N ASP A 4 34.41 25.27 -20.86
CA ASP A 4 34.58 23.99 -20.19
C ASP A 4 33.28 23.16 -20.10
N ARG A 5 33.46 21.85 -20.21
CA ARG A 5 32.50 20.78 -19.98
C ARG A 5 32.50 20.44 -18.49
N SER A 6 31.33 20.10 -17.94
CA SER A 6 31.26 19.27 -16.73
C SER A 6 29.97 18.46 -16.82
N GLU A 7 30.05 17.26 -17.40
CA GLU A 7 30.06 16.00 -16.65
C GLU A 7 28.66 15.60 -16.17
N THR A 8 28.01 14.84 -17.04
CA THR A 8 26.96 13.88 -16.69
C THR A 8 27.54 12.82 -15.76
N LYS A 9 26.88 12.57 -14.62
CA LYS A 9 27.12 11.38 -13.80
C LYS A 9 25.84 10.55 -13.72
N SER A 10 26.05 9.25 -13.84
CA SER A 10 25.11 8.16 -14.11
C SER A 10 24.21 7.80 -12.91
N PRO A 11 23.13 7.02 -13.15
CA PRO A 11 22.12 6.69 -12.15
C PRO A 11 22.63 5.52 -11.29
N GLU A 12 22.17 5.44 -10.03
CA GLU A 12 21.91 4.19 -9.30
C GLU A 12 21.65 4.46 -7.81
N GLU A 13 20.41 4.23 -7.38
CA GLU A 13 20.11 3.44 -6.18
C GLU A 13 18.64 3.04 -6.28
N LEU A 14 18.40 1.96 -7.04
CA LEU A 14 17.09 1.32 -7.10
C LEU A 14 17.02 0.32 -5.95
N THR A 15 16.37 0.72 -4.85
CA THR A 15 15.97 -0.22 -3.81
C THR A 15 14.70 -0.94 -4.28
N SER A 16 14.87 -2.21 -4.64
CA SER A 16 13.77 -3.15 -4.85
C SER A 16 13.44 -3.86 -3.54
N ILE A 17 12.17 -4.17 -3.31
CA ILE A 17 11.66 -4.78 -2.08
C ILE A 17 10.69 -5.89 -2.46
N GLY A 18 10.84 -7.04 -1.82
CA GLY A 18 10.01 -8.22 -2.06
C GLY A 18 8.82 -8.26 -1.13
N ILE A 19 7.67 -8.70 -1.63
CA ILE A 19 6.39 -8.64 -0.94
C ILE A 19 5.79 -10.06 -0.77
N GLY A 20 5.35 -10.43 0.45
CA GLY A 20 4.79 -11.76 0.78
C GLY A 20 3.41 -11.73 1.47
N LEU A 21 2.58 -12.74 1.20
CA LEU A 21 1.19 -12.91 1.64
C LEU A 21 1.05 -13.85 2.84
N GLU A 22 0.25 -13.50 3.84
CA GLU A 22 -0.26 -14.44 4.87
C GLU A 22 -1.75 -14.16 5.17
N GLU A 23 -2.55 -15.22 5.24
CA GLU A 23 -4.00 -15.22 5.50
C GLU A 23 -4.30 -15.72 6.93
N GLU A 24 -5.33 -15.14 7.54
CA GLU A 24 -5.71 -15.30 8.96
C GLU A 24 -6.50 -16.59 9.28
N ALA A 25 -6.58 -16.91 10.59
CA ALA A 25 -7.63 -17.74 11.16
C ALA A 25 -8.23 -17.12 12.44
N GLN A 26 -9.57 -17.05 12.46
CA GLN A 26 -10.47 -16.55 13.51
C GLN A 26 -10.55 -17.50 14.74
N ASP A 27 -10.97 -16.97 15.91
CA ASP A 27 -12.11 -17.52 16.68
C ASP A 27 -12.65 -16.55 17.77
N ASP A 28 -13.82 -16.90 18.30
CA ASP A 28 -15.02 -16.13 18.65
C ASP A 28 -15.23 -15.75 20.15
N ASP A 29 -16.29 -14.96 20.39
CA ASP A 29 -17.32 -15.11 21.44
C ASP A 29 -17.55 -14.01 22.53
N ARG A 30 -18.79 -13.46 22.47
CA ARG A 30 -19.75 -13.04 23.54
C ARG A 30 -19.58 -11.76 24.38
N GLY A 31 -20.61 -10.88 24.28
CA GLY A 31 -21.10 -10.08 25.43
C GLY A 31 -22.05 -8.91 25.11
N TYR A 32 -23.33 -9.03 25.45
CA TYR A 32 -24.39 -8.02 25.36
C TYR A 32 -24.26 -6.86 26.38
N GLY A 33 -24.70 -5.64 26.04
CA GLY A 33 -24.93 -4.56 27.02
C GLY A 33 -25.43 -3.22 26.45
N VAL A 34 -26.55 -2.73 26.99
CA VAL A 34 -27.33 -1.54 26.59
C VAL A 34 -26.98 -0.30 27.45
N SER A 35 -26.99 0.89 26.80
CA SER A 35 -27.18 2.29 27.30
C SER A 35 -26.28 2.92 28.38
N GLY A 36 -25.72 4.10 28.06
CA GLY A 36 -25.62 5.24 29.01
C GLY A 36 -24.23 5.82 29.35
N VAL A 37 -23.92 6.98 28.76
CA VAL A 37 -23.13 8.15 29.25
C VAL A 37 -21.79 7.92 29.99
N SER A 38 -20.72 8.37 29.33
CA SER A 38 -19.45 8.95 29.82
C SER A 38 -18.68 8.24 30.92
N ARG A 39 -17.69 7.43 30.52
CA ARG A 39 -16.48 7.17 31.32
C ARG A 39 -15.25 7.37 30.45
N VAL A 40 -14.44 8.35 30.84
CA VAL A 40 -13.06 8.53 30.41
C VAL A 40 -12.32 7.22 30.67
N ASN A 41 -12.29 6.35 29.66
CA ASN A 41 -11.44 5.17 29.69
C ASN A 41 -10.12 5.59 29.08
N ARG A 42 -9.08 5.53 29.92
CA ARG A 42 -7.70 5.33 29.48
C ARG A 42 -7.69 4.02 28.70
N VAL A 43 -8.04 4.09 27.42
CA VAL A 43 -7.84 3.00 26.47
C VAL A 43 -6.34 2.74 26.47
N GLY A 44 -5.95 1.47 26.58
CA GLY A 44 -4.56 1.07 26.46
C GLY A 44 -3.94 1.66 25.20
N ARG A 45 -2.61 1.72 25.13
CA ARG A 45 -1.84 2.21 23.97
C ARG A 45 -1.96 1.29 22.74
N TRP A 46 -3.16 0.79 22.46
CA TRP A 46 -3.56 0.15 21.23
C TRP A 46 -4.24 1.26 20.42
N GLY A 47 -3.68 1.57 19.25
CA GLY A 47 -4.13 2.69 18.43
C GLY A 47 -5.64 2.64 18.20
N GLN A 48 -6.29 3.80 18.18
CA GLN A 48 -7.71 3.87 17.83
C GLN A 48 -7.91 3.29 16.41
N PRO A 49 -9.05 2.65 16.11
CA PRO A 49 -9.29 2.05 14.80
C PRO A 49 -9.38 3.12 13.71
N ILE A 50 -8.95 2.77 12.50
CA ILE A 50 -9.18 3.58 11.30
C ILE A 50 -10.68 3.53 11.00
N THR A 51 -11.28 4.70 10.80
CA THR A 51 -12.70 4.77 10.41
C THR A 51 -12.81 4.85 8.90
N PHE A 52 -13.66 4.00 8.32
CA PHE A 52 -14.01 4.02 6.91
C PHE A 52 -15.40 4.63 6.73
N LEU A 53 -15.51 5.59 5.81
CA LEU A 53 -16.76 6.20 5.39
C LEU A 53 -16.95 5.98 3.90
N ASP A 54 -17.94 5.18 3.54
CA ASP A 54 -18.42 5.07 2.17
C ASP A 54 -19.26 6.31 1.81
N ILE A 55 -18.88 6.99 0.73
CA ILE A 55 -19.59 8.15 0.19
C ILE A 55 -20.48 7.73 -0.97
N HIS A 56 -19.96 6.85 -1.84
CA HIS A 56 -20.65 6.41 -3.04
C HIS A 56 -20.03 5.14 -3.59
N GLU A 57 -20.87 4.17 -3.93
CA GLU A 57 -20.47 2.93 -4.58
C GLU A 57 -21.38 2.62 -5.77
N CYS A 58 -20.78 2.19 -6.88
CA CYS A 58 -21.45 1.64 -8.05
C CYS A 58 -20.52 0.67 -8.79
N ASP A 59 -21.01 0.01 -9.84
CA ASP A 59 -20.23 -0.99 -10.59
C ASP A 59 -18.93 -0.45 -11.20
N THR A 60 -18.84 0.88 -11.42
CA THR A 60 -17.70 1.51 -12.08
C THR A 60 -16.70 2.16 -11.15
N LEU A 61 -17.11 2.58 -9.95
CA LEU A 61 -16.22 3.25 -9.00
C LEU A 61 -16.76 3.22 -7.57
N ILE A 62 -15.85 3.39 -6.61
CA ILE A 62 -16.17 3.68 -5.21
C ILE A 62 -15.43 4.96 -4.78
N ILE A 63 -16.11 5.80 -4.01
CA ILE A 63 -15.58 6.99 -3.36
C ILE A 63 -15.69 6.78 -1.86
N CYS A 64 -14.57 6.84 -1.16
CA CYS A 64 -14.53 6.61 0.27
C CYS A 64 -13.56 7.54 0.98
N VAL A 65 -13.74 7.67 2.29
CA VAL A 65 -12.87 8.44 3.17
C VAL A 65 -12.37 7.56 4.30
N PHE A 66 -11.06 7.58 4.51
CA PHE A 66 -10.41 6.97 5.66
C PHE A 66 -10.00 8.05 6.66
N CYS A 67 -10.43 7.92 7.91
CA CYS A 67 -10.00 8.74 9.03
C CYS A 67 -9.03 7.93 9.89
N PHE A 68 -7.77 8.34 9.88
CA PHE A 68 -6.69 7.69 10.61
C PHE A 68 -6.43 8.40 11.93
N PRO A 69 -6.42 7.67 13.05
CA PRO A 69 -5.74 8.11 14.26
C PRO A 69 -4.22 8.11 14.08
N THR A 70 -3.50 8.90 14.88
CA THR A 70 -2.02 8.87 14.89
C THR A 70 -1.50 7.44 15.07
N SER A 71 -0.48 7.09 14.30
CA SER A 71 0.19 5.78 14.31
C SER A 71 -0.64 4.60 13.82
N SER A 72 -1.86 4.84 13.33
CA SER A 72 -2.62 3.80 12.64
C SER A 72 -2.04 3.52 11.24
N VAL A 73 -2.23 2.29 10.76
CA VAL A 73 -1.63 1.78 9.54
C VAL A 73 -2.68 1.08 8.69
N ILE A 74 -2.76 1.42 7.40
CA ILE A 74 -3.27 0.46 6.40
C ILE A 74 -2.04 -0.32 5.91
N PRO A 75 -1.97 -1.64 6.15
CA PRO A 75 -0.82 -2.45 5.76
C PRO A 75 -0.58 -2.40 4.25
N LEU A 76 0.57 -2.88 3.82
CA LEU A 76 0.90 -2.93 2.40
C LEU A 76 -0.10 -3.84 1.68
N HIS A 77 -0.72 -3.30 0.64
CA HIS A 77 -1.73 -3.99 -0.16
C HIS A 77 -1.69 -3.54 -1.61
N ASP A 78 -2.27 -4.31 -2.52
CA ASP A 78 -2.42 -3.95 -3.94
C ASP A 78 -3.84 -3.53 -4.31
N HIS A 79 -3.97 -3.04 -5.55
CA HIS A 79 -5.24 -2.69 -6.19
C HIS A 79 -5.27 -3.35 -7.58
N PRO A 80 -5.56 -4.67 -7.67
CA PRO A 80 -5.45 -5.43 -8.93
C PRO A 80 -6.41 -4.89 -9.98
N GLU A 81 -5.88 -4.59 -11.18
CA GLU A 81 -6.65 -4.05 -12.32
C GLU A 81 -7.37 -2.72 -12.06
N MET A 82 -7.01 -2.02 -10.98
CA MET A 82 -7.66 -0.79 -10.55
C MET A 82 -6.78 0.43 -10.78
N THR A 83 -7.42 1.56 -11.03
CA THR A 83 -6.82 2.89 -10.96
C THR A 83 -7.34 3.57 -9.70
N VAL A 84 -6.44 4.16 -8.91
CA VAL A 84 -6.79 4.80 -7.63
C VAL A 84 -6.26 6.23 -7.61
N PHE A 85 -7.15 7.15 -7.28
CA PHE A 85 -6.80 8.53 -6.95
C PHE A 85 -6.97 8.74 -5.45
N SER A 86 -5.90 9.19 -4.80
CA SER A 86 -5.89 9.46 -3.36
C SER A 86 -5.56 10.94 -3.09
N LYS A 87 -6.29 11.56 -2.17
CA LYS A 87 -6.01 12.93 -1.70
C LYS A 87 -6.07 13.02 -0.19
N ILE A 88 -4.99 13.52 0.41
CA ILE A 88 -4.99 13.89 1.82
C ILE A 88 -5.74 15.21 1.99
N LEU A 89 -6.79 15.18 2.79
CA LEU A 89 -7.64 16.32 3.10
C LEU A 89 -7.13 17.07 4.34
N CYS A 90 -6.59 16.34 5.33
CA CYS A 90 -5.96 16.92 6.51
C CYS A 90 -4.91 15.98 7.12
N GLY A 91 -4.02 16.53 7.95
CA GLY A 91 -2.97 15.78 8.66
C GLY A 91 -1.74 15.44 7.81
N SER A 92 -0.92 14.53 8.30
CA SER A 92 0.23 13.99 7.58
C SER A 92 0.29 12.46 7.64
N LEU A 93 0.61 11.88 6.49
CA LEU A 93 0.63 10.44 6.25
C LEU A 93 1.96 10.07 5.61
N HIS A 94 2.64 9.08 6.16
CA HIS A 94 3.77 8.46 5.50
C HIS A 94 3.24 7.43 4.50
N VAL A 95 3.66 7.54 3.24
CA VAL A 95 3.27 6.63 2.17
C VAL A 95 4.52 5.93 1.65
N LYS A 96 4.47 4.60 1.67
CA LYS A 96 5.45 3.74 1.01
C LYS A 96 4.72 2.97 -0.09
N ALA A 97 5.22 3.04 -1.31
CA ALA A 97 4.56 2.46 -2.48
C ALA A 97 5.55 1.85 -3.46
N TYR A 98 5.11 0.80 -4.15
CA TYR A 98 5.89 -0.04 -5.05
C TYR A 98 5.11 -0.42 -6.29
N ASP A 99 5.83 -0.71 -7.36
CA ASP A 99 5.30 -1.42 -8.53
C ASP A 99 6.03 -2.74 -8.71
N TRP A 100 5.34 -3.77 -9.18
CA TRP A 100 5.96 -5.04 -9.51
C TRP A 100 7.05 -4.88 -10.58
N VAL A 101 8.16 -5.60 -10.43
CA VAL A 101 9.16 -5.70 -11.50
C VAL A 101 8.64 -6.66 -12.56
N GLU A 102 8.70 -6.22 -13.82
CA GLU A 102 8.32 -7.00 -14.99
C GLU A 102 9.54 -7.29 -15.88
N PRO A 103 9.72 -8.54 -16.36
CA PRO A 103 8.89 -9.72 -16.10
C PRO A 103 8.96 -10.17 -14.63
N PRO A 104 7.96 -10.94 -14.12
CA PRO A 104 7.90 -11.34 -12.73
C PRO A 104 9.16 -12.09 -12.29
N CYS A 105 9.75 -11.58 -11.22
CA CYS A 105 10.95 -12.12 -10.61
C CYS A 105 10.58 -12.65 -9.22
N ILE A 106 10.54 -13.98 -9.09
CA ILE A 106 10.08 -14.67 -7.87
C ILE A 106 11.25 -15.42 -7.24
N ILE A 107 11.41 -15.22 -5.94
CA ILE A 107 12.32 -15.97 -5.08
C ILE A 107 11.47 -16.95 -4.28
N THR A 108 11.86 -18.21 -4.28
CA THR A 108 11.26 -19.22 -3.40
C THR A 108 12.32 -19.69 -2.43
N HIS A 109 12.04 -19.56 -1.13
CA HIS A 109 12.88 -20.09 -0.08
C HIS A 109 12.03 -20.99 0.82
N ASP A 110 12.35 -22.28 0.86
CA ASP A 110 11.54 -23.30 1.52
C ASP A 110 10.06 -23.28 1.05
N LYS A 111 9.13 -22.88 1.94
CA LYS A 111 7.69 -22.78 1.69
C LYS A 111 7.21 -21.35 1.44
N SER A 112 8.09 -20.34 1.49
CA SER A 112 7.72 -18.94 1.26
C SER A 112 8.11 -18.48 -0.14
N GLN A 113 7.28 -17.61 -0.71
CA GLN A 113 7.51 -16.97 -2.00
C GLN A 113 7.57 -15.45 -1.80
N ALA A 114 8.53 -14.81 -2.46
CA ALA A 114 8.64 -13.36 -2.53
C ALA A 114 8.72 -12.93 -3.99
N ARG A 115 7.91 -11.93 -4.38
CA ARG A 115 7.98 -11.31 -5.70
C ARG A 115 8.68 -9.97 -5.60
N LEU A 116 9.58 -9.69 -6.55
CA LEU A 116 10.33 -8.44 -6.59
C LEU A 116 9.44 -7.26 -6.99
N ALA A 117 9.46 -6.20 -6.19
CA ALA A 117 8.86 -4.91 -6.51
C ALA A 117 9.90 -3.79 -6.44
N LYS A 118 9.65 -2.69 -7.13
CA LYS A 118 10.51 -1.49 -7.18
C LYS A 118 9.87 -0.39 -6.35
N LEU A 119 10.65 0.27 -5.49
CA LEU A 119 10.17 1.43 -4.72
C LEU A 119 9.81 2.59 -5.67
N VAL A 120 8.61 3.12 -5.52
CA VAL A 120 8.05 4.24 -6.29
C VAL A 120 7.96 5.49 -5.42
N THR A 121 7.51 5.32 -4.18
CA THR A 121 7.32 6.42 -3.23
C THR A 121 7.71 5.96 -1.83
N ASP A 122 8.45 6.80 -1.11
CA ASP A 122 8.76 6.63 0.32
C ASP A 122 8.89 8.03 0.93
N LYS A 123 7.76 8.65 1.25
CA LYS A 123 7.73 10.05 1.70
C LYS A 123 6.54 10.37 2.59
N VAL A 124 6.67 11.46 3.33
CA VAL A 124 5.55 12.08 4.04
C VAL A 124 4.75 12.96 3.08
N ILE A 125 3.43 12.78 3.11
CA ILE A 125 2.45 13.49 2.30
C ILE A 125 1.60 14.35 3.22
N THR A 126 1.31 15.57 2.76
CA THR A 126 0.40 16.52 3.41
C THR A 126 -0.68 16.98 2.41
N PRO A 127 -1.68 17.78 2.83
CA PRO A 127 -2.70 18.29 1.90
C PRO A 127 -2.14 19.12 0.73
N GLN A 128 -0.94 19.69 0.89
CA GLN A 128 -0.25 20.46 -0.16
C GLN A 128 0.55 19.57 -1.11
N SER A 129 0.80 18.31 -0.74
CA SER A 129 1.51 17.37 -1.59
C SER A 129 0.62 16.90 -2.74
N GLU A 130 1.28 16.63 -3.87
CA GLU A 130 0.72 15.84 -4.96
C GLU A 130 1.05 14.37 -4.72
N LEU A 131 0.02 13.53 -4.80
CA LEU A 131 0.13 12.08 -4.84
C LEU A 131 -0.04 11.63 -6.30
N PRO A 132 0.84 10.76 -6.82
CA PRO A 132 0.64 10.20 -8.14
C PRO A 132 -0.65 9.37 -8.17
N VAL A 133 -1.31 9.34 -9.32
CA VAL A 133 -2.39 8.38 -9.58
C VAL A 133 -1.78 6.99 -9.67
N LEU A 134 -2.41 6.05 -8.98
CA LEU A 134 -2.07 4.64 -9.02
C LEU A 134 -2.78 4.02 -10.22
N TYR A 135 -2.06 3.26 -11.02
CA TYR A 135 -2.58 2.47 -12.14
C TYR A 135 -2.34 0.98 -11.88
N PRO A 136 -2.95 0.06 -12.67
CA PRO A 136 -2.83 -1.37 -12.44
C PRO A 136 -1.40 -1.93 -12.36
N LYS A 137 -0.43 -1.27 -13.00
CA LYS A 137 0.97 -1.73 -13.07
C LYS A 137 2.00 -0.64 -12.77
N THR A 138 1.57 0.60 -12.52
CA THR A 138 2.47 1.75 -12.39
C THR A 138 1.93 2.76 -11.39
N GLY A 139 2.80 3.54 -10.77
CA GLY A 139 2.41 4.63 -9.87
C GLY A 139 2.35 4.22 -8.41
N GLY A 140 2.78 3.01 -8.08
CA GLY A 140 2.85 2.49 -6.72
C GLY A 140 1.69 1.57 -6.36
N ASN A 141 1.23 0.71 -7.30
CA ASN A 141 0.02 -0.12 -7.13
C ASN A 141 -0.03 -0.87 -5.79
N LEU A 142 1.14 -1.23 -5.25
CA LEU A 142 1.28 -1.73 -3.90
C LEU A 142 1.62 -0.57 -2.97
N HIS A 143 0.82 -0.27 -1.96
CA HIS A 143 1.16 0.78 -1.00
C HIS A 143 0.73 0.49 0.43
N CYS A 144 1.39 1.14 1.38
CA CYS A 144 0.96 1.20 2.77
C CYS A 144 0.89 2.66 3.23
N PHE A 145 -0.01 2.90 4.18
CA PHE A 145 -0.25 4.21 4.77
C PHE A 145 0.02 4.14 6.26
N THR A 146 0.87 5.03 6.77
CA THR A 146 1.15 5.17 8.20
C THR A 146 0.87 6.60 8.64
N ALA A 147 -0.12 6.79 9.51
CA ALA A 147 -0.51 8.10 9.98
C ALA A 147 0.51 8.68 10.98
N LEU A 148 1.06 9.85 10.66
CA LEU A 148 1.98 10.57 11.55
C LEU A 148 1.24 11.54 12.47
N THR A 149 0.12 12.06 12.02
CA THR A 149 -0.87 12.79 12.82
C THR A 149 -2.25 12.16 12.57
N PRO A 150 -3.32 12.59 13.28
CA PRO A 150 -4.65 12.29 12.78
C PRO A 150 -4.77 12.85 11.36
N CYS A 151 -5.21 12.03 10.40
CA CYS A 151 -5.31 12.43 9.01
C CYS A 151 -6.56 11.86 8.34
N VAL A 152 -7.01 12.54 7.29
CA VAL A 152 -8.18 12.15 6.50
C VAL A 152 -7.73 12.00 5.06
N VAL A 153 -7.99 10.84 4.48
CA VAL A 153 -7.64 10.48 3.11
C VAL A 153 -8.94 10.21 2.35
N LEU A 154 -9.11 10.88 1.21
CA LEU A 154 -10.15 10.60 0.23
C LEU A 154 -9.57 9.67 -0.83
N ASP A 155 -10.22 8.55 -1.10
CA ASP A 155 -9.87 7.66 -2.19
C ASP A 155 -11.03 7.53 -3.20
N ILE A 156 -10.66 7.47 -4.47
CA ILE A 156 -11.54 7.13 -5.59
C ILE A 156 -10.92 5.93 -6.30
N LEU A 157 -11.58 4.78 -6.26
CA LEU A 157 -11.10 3.54 -6.86
C LEU A 157 -11.98 3.20 -8.06
N THR A 158 -11.35 2.90 -9.20
CA THR A 158 -12.03 2.57 -10.46
C THR A 158 -11.35 1.40 -11.18
N PRO A 159 -12.04 0.27 -11.37
CA PRO A 159 -13.31 -0.11 -10.74
C PRO A 159 -13.13 -0.41 -9.23
N PRO A 160 -14.19 -0.74 -8.45
CA PRO A 160 -14.06 -1.17 -7.06
C PRO A 160 -13.33 -2.53 -6.92
N TYR A 161 -13.09 -3.00 -5.70
CA TYR A 161 -12.72 -4.40 -5.49
C TYR A 161 -13.89 -5.33 -5.85
N ASN A 162 -13.59 -6.53 -6.34
CA ASN A 162 -14.58 -7.56 -6.64
C ASN A 162 -13.90 -8.95 -6.77
N GLU A 163 -14.11 -9.79 -5.76
CA GLU A 163 -13.50 -11.14 -5.71
C GLU A 163 -13.92 -12.02 -6.90
N SER A 164 -15.19 -11.95 -7.33
CA SER A 164 -15.69 -12.75 -8.46
C SER A 164 -15.04 -12.37 -9.80
N SER A 165 -14.48 -11.16 -9.89
CA SER A 165 -13.71 -10.70 -11.04
C SER A 165 -12.19 -10.85 -10.85
N GLY A 166 -11.73 -11.50 -9.77
CA GLY A 166 -10.29 -11.61 -9.45
C GLY A 166 -9.67 -10.33 -8.88
N ARG A 167 -10.48 -9.35 -8.47
CA ARG A 167 -10.04 -8.08 -7.88
C ARG A 167 -10.16 -8.11 -6.36
N SER A 168 -9.47 -9.04 -5.72
CA SER A 168 -9.38 -9.10 -4.25
C SER A 168 -8.22 -8.24 -3.77
N CYS A 169 -8.39 -7.54 -2.64
CA CYS A 169 -7.29 -6.82 -2.00
C CYS A 169 -6.33 -7.83 -1.36
N ILE A 170 -5.07 -7.81 -1.77
CA ILE A 170 -4.06 -8.74 -1.29
C ILE A 170 -3.09 -7.99 -0.38
N TYR A 171 -2.85 -8.51 0.82
CA TYR A 171 -1.96 -7.90 1.81
C TYR A 171 -0.57 -8.52 1.83
N TYR A 172 0.39 -7.71 2.26
CA TYR A 172 1.77 -7.92 1.89
C TYR A 172 2.73 -7.49 3.00
N MET A 173 3.83 -8.23 3.15
CA MET A 173 4.96 -7.88 4.01
C MET A 173 6.19 -7.61 3.18
N ASP A 174 6.84 -6.47 3.41
CA ASP A 174 7.94 -5.97 2.59
C ASP A 174 9.30 -6.24 3.25
N TYR A 175 10.25 -6.79 2.47
CA TYR A 175 11.59 -7.13 2.93
C TYR A 175 12.67 -6.49 2.05
N PRO A 176 13.74 -5.92 2.64
CA PRO A 176 14.87 -5.41 1.88
C PRO A 176 15.44 -6.47 0.92
N PHE A 177 15.86 -6.07 -0.28
CA PHE A 177 16.50 -6.98 -1.24
C PHE A 177 17.67 -7.77 -0.64
N SER A 178 18.47 -7.12 0.22
CA SER A 178 19.63 -7.72 0.88
C SER A 178 19.28 -8.91 1.78
N THR A 179 18.02 -9.02 2.25
CA THR A 179 17.55 -10.15 3.06
C THR A 179 17.65 -11.48 2.31
N PHE A 180 17.52 -11.48 0.98
CA PHE A 180 17.48 -12.70 0.19
C PHE A 180 18.85 -13.15 -0.35
N GLY A 181 19.94 -12.38 -0.15
CA GLY A 181 21.27 -12.72 -0.68
C GLY A 181 21.30 -12.86 -2.21
N MET A 182 22.45 -13.25 -2.80
CA MET A 182 22.55 -13.59 -4.24
C MET A 182 21.89 -14.95 -4.55
N GLN A 183 20.64 -15.15 -4.12
CA GLN A 183 19.86 -16.33 -4.52
C GLN A 183 19.49 -16.24 -6.00
N THR A 184 19.41 -17.40 -6.66
CA THR A 184 19.06 -17.49 -8.07
C THR A 184 17.60 -17.06 -8.26
N PHE A 185 17.38 -15.92 -8.91
CA PHE A 185 16.05 -15.44 -9.25
C PHE A 185 15.47 -16.26 -10.39
N SER A 186 14.23 -16.75 -10.22
CA SER A 186 13.48 -17.34 -11.32
C SER A 186 12.69 -16.25 -12.05
N ILE A 187 12.99 -16.06 -13.33
CA ILE A 187 12.25 -15.15 -14.21
C ILE A 187 11.18 -15.97 -14.91
N PHE A 188 9.92 -15.71 -14.60
CA PHE A 188 8.81 -16.29 -15.35
C PHE A 188 8.44 -15.35 -16.49
N ARG A 189 8.55 -15.81 -17.73
CA ARG A 189 7.89 -15.13 -18.86
C ARG A 189 6.47 -15.65 -18.93
N THR A 190 5.48 -14.77 -18.81
CA THR A 190 4.13 -15.07 -19.26
C THR A 190 4.16 -15.11 -20.78
N GLU A 191 4.00 -16.30 -21.37
CA GLU A 191 3.76 -16.45 -22.80
C GLU A 191 2.43 -15.74 -23.12
N GLU A 192 2.45 -14.73 -23.98
CA GLU A 192 1.23 -14.09 -24.50
C GLU A 192 0.50 -15.09 -25.41
N HIS A 193 -0.78 -15.33 -25.12
CA HIS A 193 -1.67 -16.18 -25.92
C HIS A 193 -2.73 -15.34 -26.63
#